data_AF-A0A7C7V0Q0-F1
#
_entry.id   AF-A0A7C7V0Q0-F1
#
_cell.length_a   1.000
_cell.length_b   1.000
_cell.length_c   1.000
_cell.angle_alpha   90.00
_cell.angle_beta   90.00
_cell.angle_gamma   90.00
#
_symmetry.space_group_name_H-M   'P 1'
#
loop_
_entity.id
_entity.type
_entity.pdbx_description
1 polymer ?
#
loop_
_entity_poly.entity_id
_entity_poly.type
_entity_poly.pdbx_seq_one_letter_code
_entity_poly.pdbx_strand_id
1 'polypeptide(L)' 'MVLFAIIETEAGLTVAETGPDGRAEEAAARHGGIVVDPGPYKSYEDAYEALLALECDEEDAQHG' A
#
# COMPACT_ATOMS: atom_id res chain seq x y z
N MET A 1 6.11 16.94 2.83
CA MET A 1 5.76 16.27 1.55
C MET A 1 4.90 15.09 1.92
N VAL A 2 3.78 14.88 1.23
CA VAL A 2 3.00 13.66 1.42
C VAL A 2 3.72 12.53 0.70
N LEU A 3 3.81 11.37 1.34
CA LEU A 3 4.33 10.13 0.75
C LEU A 3 3.20 9.10 0.79
N PHE A 4 3.33 8.02 0.04
CA PHE A 4 2.32 6.97 -0.01
C PHE A 4 2.92 5.62 0.40
N ALA A 5 2.06 4.75 0.91
CA ALA A 5 2.35 3.37 1.30
C ALA A 5 1.18 2.47 0.87
N ILE A 6 1.43 1.18 0.73
CA ILE A 6 0.40 0.17 0.43
C ILE A 6 0.04 -0.52 1.74
N ILE A 7 -1.26 -0.57 2.02
CA ILE A 7 -1.82 -1.18 3.21
C ILE A 7 -2.87 -2.22 2.81
N GLU A 8 -3.09 -3.20 3.67
CA GLU A 8 -4.19 -4.15 3.54
C GLU A 8 -5.26 -3.82 4.59
N THR A 9 -6.50 -3.73 4.14
CA THR A 9 -7.68 -3.53 4.99
C THR A 9 -8.63 -4.71 4.82
N GLU A 10 -9.74 -4.74 5.58
CA GLU A 10 -10.79 -5.75 5.39
C GLU A 10 -11.42 -5.72 3.98
N ALA A 11 -11.25 -4.62 3.23
CA ALA A 11 -11.71 -4.48 1.84
C ALA A 11 -10.67 -4.94 0.80
N GLY A 12 -9.45 -5.30 1.22
CA GLY A 12 -8.32 -5.65 0.36
C GLY A 12 -7.18 -4.63 0.39
N LEU A 13 -6.25 -4.78 -0.55
CA LEU A 13 -5.09 -3.90 -0.74
C LEU A 13 -5.52 -2.51 -1.20
N THR A 14 -4.90 -1.47 -0.64
CA THR A 14 -5.15 -0.09 -1.04
C THR A 14 -3.94 0.80 -0.77
N VAL A 15 -3.90 1.97 -1.42
CA VAL A 15 -2.86 2.98 -1.21
C VAL A 15 -3.31 3.97 -0.14
N ALA A 16 -2.45 4.21 0.86
CA ALA A 16 -2.68 5.17 1.91
C ALA A 16 -1.66 6.31 1.89
N GLU A 17 -2.14 7.52 2.16
CA GLU A 17 -1.30 8.69 2.38
C GLU A 17 -0.60 8.61 3.73
N THR A 18 0.72 8.69 3.70
CA THR A 18 1.56 8.87 4.89
C THR A 18 1.87 10.35 5.06
N GLY A 19 1.86 10.79 6.31
CA GLY A 19 2.26 12.15 6.67
C GLY A 19 3.71 12.47 6.29
N PRO A 20 4.17 13.71 6.53
CA PRO A 20 5.54 14.14 6.19
C PRO A 20 6.66 13.32 6.85
N ASP A 21 6.33 12.58 7.91
CA ASP A 21 7.25 11.69 8.61
C ASP A 21 7.28 10.25 8.04
N GLY A 22 6.49 9.95 7.00
CA GLY A 22 6.51 8.66 6.28
C GLY A 22 6.04 7.46 7.10
N ARG A 23 5.18 7.66 8.11
CA ARG A 23 4.74 6.59 9.02
C ARG A 23 3.62 5.75 8.40
N ALA A 24 4.01 4.71 7.68
CA ALA A 24 3.09 3.74 7.09
C ALA A 24 2.22 3.04 8.14
N GLU A 25 2.78 2.73 9.32
CA GLU A 25 2.06 2.04 10.40
C GLU A 25 0.93 2.89 10.97
N GLU A 26 1.15 4.20 11.06
CA GLU A 26 0.12 5.14 11.51
C GLU A 26 -0.99 5.27 10.46
N ALA A 27 -0.63 5.31 9.17
CA ALA A 27 -1.60 5.29 8.09
C ALA A 27 -2.42 3.99 8.10
N ALA A 28 -1.78 2.84 8.18
CA ALA A 28 -2.46 1.54 8.28
C ALA A 28 -3.41 1.49 9.49
N ALA A 29 -2.94 1.89 10.68
CA ALA A 29 -3.75 1.90 11.89
C ALA A 29 -4.98 2.81 11.78
N ARG A 30 -4.88 3.96 11.12
CA ARG A 30 -6.02 4.88 10.87
C ARG A 30 -7.08 4.26 9.97
N HIS A 31 -6.68 3.38 9.07
CA HIS A 31 -7.56 2.67 8.16
C HIS A 31 -8.02 1.31 8.71
N GLY A 32 -7.61 0.94 9.94
CA GLY A 32 -7.92 -0.35 10.53
C GLY A 32 -7.22 -1.52 9.82
N GLY A 33 -6.12 -1.25 9.13
CA GLY A 33 -5.38 -2.20 8.33
C GLY A 33 -3.97 -2.46 8.84
N ILE A 34 -3.20 -3.19 8.04
CA ILE A 34 -1.78 -3.47 8.26
C ILE A 34 -0.94 -2.93 7.10
N VAL A 35 0.34 -2.65 7.36
CA VAL A 35 1.28 -2.22 6.32
C VAL A 35 1.70 -3.44 5.50
N VAL A 36 1.54 -3.36 4.19
CA VAL A 36 2.03 -4.37 3.24
C VAL A 36 3.33 -3.88 2.61
N ASP A 37 3.32 -2.65 2.10
CA ASP A 37 4.51 -1.98 1.59
C ASP A 37 4.62 -0.57 2.20
N PRO A 38 5.63 -0.27 3.02
CA PRO A 38 5.79 1.04 3.63
C PRO A 38 6.24 2.15 2.65
N GLY A 39 6.57 1.82 1.39
CA GLY A 39 7.13 2.75 0.41
C GLY A 39 8.62 3.08 0.69
N PRO A 40 9.09 4.31 0.38
CA PRO A 40 8.31 5.52 0.14
C PRO A 40 7.94 5.76 -1.33
N TYR A 41 6.65 5.92 -1.60
CA TYR A 41 6.15 6.38 -2.91
C TYR A 41 5.90 7.89 -2.89
N LYS A 42 6.29 8.59 -3.96
CA LYS A 42 6.19 10.06 -4.04
C LYS A 42 4.84 10.54 -4.56
N SER A 43 4.09 9.65 -5.20
CA SER A 43 2.78 9.91 -5.80
C SER A 43 1.87 8.72 -5.52
N TYR A 44 0.56 8.95 -5.58
CA TYR A 44 -0.42 7.88 -5.54
C TYR A 44 -0.21 6.92 -6.72
N GLU A 45 0.12 7.46 -7.91
CA GLU A 45 0.34 6.67 -9.13
C GLU A 45 1.48 5.65 -8.95
N ASP A 46 2.62 6.07 -8.38
CA ASP A 46 3.75 5.16 -8.12
C ASP A 46 3.35 4.02 -7.17
N ALA A 47 2.59 4.34 -6.11
CA ALA A 47 2.12 3.34 -5.15
C ALA A 47 1.05 2.41 -5.76
N TYR A 48 0.20 2.95 -6.64
CA TYR A 48 -0.86 2.17 -7.29
C TYR A 48 -0.29 1.23 -8.36
N GLU A 49 0.72 1.65 -9.11
CA GLU A 49 1.46 0.75 -10.01
C GLU A 49 2.10 -0.41 -9.24
N ALA A 50 2.69 -0.13 -8.08
CA ALA A 50 3.24 -1.17 -7.22
C ALA A 50 2.16 -2.08 -6.63
N LEU A 51 0.99 -1.54 -6.25
CA LEU A 51 -0.16 -2.33 -5.81
C LEU A 51 -0.64 -3.29 -6.91
N LEU A 52 -0.81 -2.82 -8.14
CA LEU A 52 -1.20 -3.66 -9.27
C LEU A 52 -0.18 -4.78 -9.54
N ALA A 53 1.11 -4.49 -9.36
CA ALA A 53 2.15 -5.51 -9.49
C ALA A 53 2.06 -6.58 -8.39
N LEU A 54 1.73 -6.19 -7.16
CA LEU A 54 1.51 -7.12 -6.04
C LEU A 54 0.29 -8.03 -6.31
N GLU A 55 -0.83 -7.45 -6.75
CA GLU A 55 -2.04 -8.23 -7.07
C GLU A 55 -1.80 -9.22 -8.22
N CYS A 56 -1.07 -8.82 -9.27
CA CYS A 56 -0.69 -9.74 -10.35
C CYS A 56 0.16 -10.93 -9.87
N ASP A 57 1.12 -10.70 -8.97
CA ASP A 57 1.99 -11.78 -8.43
C ASP A 57 1.17 -12.79 -7.60
N GLU A 58 0.13 -12.33 -6.91
CA GLU A 58 -0.80 -13.20 -6.18
C GLU A 58 -1.75 -14.01 -7.08
N GLU A 59 -2.14 -13.46 -8.25
CA GLU A 59 -2.99 -14.12 -9.23
C GLU A 59 -2.24 -15.24 -9.99
N ASP A 60 -0.98 -15.01 -10.36
CA ASP A 60 -0.16 -16.00 -11.07
C ASP A 60 0.23 -17.20 -10.16
N ALA A 61 0.37 -16.99 -8.84
CA ALA A 61 0.71 -18.05 -7.89
C ALA A 61 -0.42 -19.09 -7.67
N GLN A 62 -1.67 -18.77 -8.00
CA GLN A 62 -2.83 -19.65 -7.83
C GLN A 62 -3.19 -20.47 -9.09
N HIS A 63 -2.48 -20.29 -10.20
CA HIS A 63 -2.75 -20.99 -11.47
C HIS A 63 -1.69 -22.03 -11.88
N GLY A 64 -0.81 -22.44 -10.96
CA GLY A 64 0.23 -23.47 -11.15
C GLY A 64 -0.23 -24.89 -10.83
#